data_AF-R1E4I6-F1
#
_entry.id   AF-R1E4I6-F1
#
_cell.length_a   1.000
_cell.length_b   1.000
_cell.length_c   1.000
_cell.angle_alpha   90.00
_cell.angle_beta   90.00
_cell.angle_gamma   90.00
#
_symmetry.space_group_name_H-M   'P 1'
#
loop_
_entity.id
_entity.type
_entity.pdbx_description
1 polymer ?
#
loop_
_entity_poly.entity_id
_entity_poly.type
_entity_poly.pdbx_seq_one_letter_code
_entity_poly.pdbx_strand_id
1 'polypeptide(L)'
;MSDNLDERIKNAASNNMRVEYKIPNIITYVIAFTKTYEEYCHTSLPELEIIDKVGEKLGIAHPFTGKLSSYLLEEPILNEIEHMSEVQRELLRMLAAGYVLSVIEDYNEGKCIEKGKEKDILSEYLYKFIKSEIISKQREGLFYRRIY
;
A
#
# COMPACT_ATOMS: atom_id res chain seq x y z
N MET A 1 23.78 -24.75 17.34
CA MET A 1 22.66 -23.90 17.81
C MET A 1 22.28 -22.96 16.67
N SER A 2 21.49 -23.47 15.71
CA SER A 2 21.09 -22.75 14.49
C SER A 2 19.58 -22.90 14.21
N ASP A 3 18.82 -23.41 15.18
CA ASP A 3 17.47 -23.91 14.90
C ASP A 3 16.37 -22.87 15.17
N ASN A 4 16.71 -21.70 15.72
CA ASN A 4 15.71 -20.72 16.15
C ASN A 4 15.46 -19.60 15.11
N LEU A 5 16.32 -19.42 14.10
CA LEU A 5 16.10 -18.39 13.07
C LEU A 5 15.25 -18.93 11.93
N ASP A 6 15.57 -20.12 11.42
CA ASP A 6 14.79 -20.80 10.38
C ASP A 6 13.37 -21.16 10.85
N GLU A 7 13.20 -21.52 12.12
CA GLU A 7 11.89 -21.82 12.69
C GLU A 7 11.05 -20.54 12.87
N ARG A 8 11.68 -19.40 13.18
CA ARG A 8 11.01 -18.08 13.21
C ARG A 8 10.61 -17.59 11.81
N ILE A 9 11.47 -17.80 10.81
CA ILE A 9 11.17 -17.47 9.40
C ILE A 9 10.06 -18.38 8.86
N LYS A 10 10.10 -19.68 9.16
CA LYS A 10 9.05 -20.64 8.79
C LYS A 10 7.74 -20.36 9.52
N ASN A 11 7.76 -19.95 10.78
CA ASN A 11 6.54 -19.56 11.50
C ASN A 11 5.98 -18.22 11.01
N ALA A 12 6.83 -17.28 10.60
CA ALA A 12 6.40 -16.04 9.93
C ALA A 12 5.81 -16.30 8.53
N ALA A 13 6.31 -17.32 7.82
CA ALA A 13 5.79 -17.74 6.51
C ALA A 13 4.56 -18.67 6.61
N SER A 14 4.44 -19.46 7.68
CA SER A 14 3.38 -20.47 7.91
C SER A 14 2.12 -19.85 8.52
N ASN A 15 2.26 -18.83 9.36
CA ASN A 15 1.14 -17.94 9.63
C ASN A 15 1.00 -17.06 8.40
N ASN A 16 0.16 -17.47 7.46
CA ASN A 16 -0.34 -16.61 6.39
C ASN A 16 -0.79 -15.29 7.00
N MET A 17 0.12 -14.33 7.12
CA MET A 17 -0.11 -12.98 7.57
C MET A 17 -0.81 -12.32 6.38
N ARG A 18 -2.07 -12.71 6.18
CA ARG A 18 -2.97 -12.08 5.22
C ARG A 18 -3.10 -10.65 5.72
N VAL A 19 -2.34 -9.75 5.11
CA VAL A 19 -2.57 -8.31 5.24
C VAL A 19 -4.02 -8.12 4.82
N GLU A 20 -4.90 -7.89 5.80
CA GLU A 20 -6.28 -7.54 5.51
C GLU A 20 -6.27 -6.09 5.08
N TYR A 21 -6.50 -5.80 3.81
CA TYR A 21 -6.40 -4.44 3.31
C TYR A 21 -7.68 -3.65 3.62
N LYS A 22 -7.76 -3.13 4.84
CA LYS A 22 -8.71 -2.06 5.21
C LYS A 22 -8.21 -0.71 4.69
N ILE A 23 -9.08 0.30 4.64
CA ILE A 23 -8.71 1.67 4.23
C ILE A 23 -7.45 2.17 4.95
N PRO A 24 -7.29 2.03 6.29
CA PRO A 24 -6.06 2.41 6.98
C PRO A 24 -4.80 1.70 6.47
N ASN A 25 -4.90 0.42 6.12
CA ASN A 25 -3.78 -0.37 5.61
C ASN A 25 -3.41 0.02 4.19
N ILE A 26 -4.40 0.26 3.33
CA ILE A 26 -4.18 0.75 1.96
C ILE A 26 -3.46 2.09 2.01
N ILE A 27 -3.96 3.03 2.82
CA ILE A 27 -3.35 4.35 2.97
C ILE A 27 -1.92 4.23 3.52
N THR A 28 -1.72 3.47 4.60
CA THR A 28 -0.39 3.29 5.21
C THR A 28 0.60 2.64 4.25
N TYR A 29 0.14 1.67 3.47
CA TYR A 29 0.94 1.00 2.45
C TYR A 29 1.33 1.95 1.32
N VAL A 30 0.39 2.75 0.79
CA VAL A 30 0.69 3.75 -0.24
C VAL A 30 1.70 4.78 0.27
N ILE A 31 1.54 5.27 1.51
CA ILE A 31 2.48 6.20 2.16
C ILE A 31 3.87 5.57 2.32
N ALA A 32 3.94 4.31 2.75
CA ALA A 32 5.22 3.62 2.89
C ALA A 32 5.91 3.49 1.52
N PHE A 33 5.15 3.12 0.49
CA PHE A 33 5.65 2.99 -0.88
C PHE A 33 6.14 4.32 -1.44
N THR A 34 5.37 5.40 -1.33
CA THR A 34 5.77 6.72 -1.84
C THR A 34 7.04 7.21 -1.16
N LYS A 35 7.14 7.09 0.17
CA LYS A 35 8.33 7.48 0.92
C LYS A 35 9.56 6.67 0.55
N THR A 36 9.44 5.36 0.43
CA THR A 36 10.57 4.52 0.00
C THR A 36 11.01 4.85 -1.42
N TYR A 37 10.09 5.14 -2.32
CA TYR A 37 10.43 5.60 -3.67
C TYR A 37 11.12 6.97 -3.66
N GLU A 38 10.64 7.94 -2.88
CA GLU A 38 11.27 9.26 -2.71
C GLU A 38 12.70 9.14 -2.20
N GLU A 39 12.92 8.28 -1.19
CA GLU A 39 14.24 7.99 -0.62
C GLU A 39 15.19 7.39 -1.65
N TYR A 40 14.71 6.38 -2.40
CA TYR A 40 15.53 5.67 -3.40
C TYR A 40 15.85 6.56 -4.62
N CYS A 41 14.84 7.24 -5.15
CA CYS A 41 14.95 8.04 -6.38
C CYS A 41 15.31 9.51 -6.13
N HIS A 42 15.52 9.90 -4.87
CA HIS A 42 15.85 11.27 -4.46
C HIS A 42 14.91 12.33 -5.08
N THR A 43 13.62 12.06 -5.03
CA THR A 43 12.56 12.93 -5.60
C THR A 43 11.50 13.25 -4.55
N SER A 44 10.54 14.10 -4.91
CA SER A 44 9.34 14.35 -4.12
C SER A 44 8.11 14.02 -4.94
N LEU A 45 7.18 13.28 -4.35
CA LEU A 45 5.96 12.80 -4.94
C LEU A 45 4.75 13.57 -4.40
N PRO A 46 3.73 13.79 -5.24
CA PRO A 46 2.44 14.30 -4.77
C PRO A 46 1.65 13.18 -4.08
N GLU A 47 2.06 12.78 -2.86
CA GLU A 47 1.56 11.61 -2.13
C GLU A 47 0.02 11.55 -2.06
N LEU A 48 -0.63 12.65 -1.69
CA LEU A 48 -2.11 12.69 -1.59
C LEU A 48 -2.79 12.46 -2.94
N GLU A 49 -2.23 12.96 -4.04
CA GLU A 49 -2.77 12.72 -5.38
C GLU A 49 -2.60 11.26 -5.82
N ILE A 50 -1.48 10.63 -5.43
CA ILE A 50 -1.25 9.21 -5.67
C ILE A 50 -2.26 8.37 -4.88
N ILE A 51 -2.49 8.69 -3.59
CA ILE A 51 -3.51 8.04 -2.77
C ILE A 51 -4.88 8.15 -3.44
N ASP A 52 -5.28 9.34 -3.87
CA ASP A 52 -6.59 9.55 -4.52
C ASP A 52 -6.73 8.74 -5.82
N LYS A 53 -5.70 8.71 -6.67
CA LYS A 53 -5.71 7.92 -7.92
C LYS A 53 -5.77 6.41 -7.66
N VAL A 54 -5.05 5.93 -6.65
CA VAL A 54 -5.14 4.52 -6.23
C VAL A 54 -6.55 4.21 -5.74
N GLY A 55 -7.13 5.09 -4.91
CA GLY A 55 -8.52 4.97 -4.46
C GLY A 55 -9.52 4.90 -5.61
N GLU A 56 -9.42 5.80 -6.58
CA GLU A 56 -10.25 5.81 -7.79
C GLU A 56 -10.18 4.47 -8.53
N LYS A 57 -8.97 3.96 -8.79
CA LYS A 57 -8.76 2.68 -9.49
C LYS A 57 -9.29 1.47 -8.72
N LEU A 58 -9.25 1.52 -7.39
CA LEU A 58 -9.78 0.47 -6.51
C LEU A 58 -11.30 0.60 -6.29
N GLY A 59 -11.94 1.69 -6.74
CA GLY A 59 -13.35 1.98 -6.43
C GLY A 59 -13.58 2.34 -4.95
N ILE A 60 -12.54 2.84 -4.27
CA ILE A 60 -12.55 3.23 -2.86
C ILE A 60 -12.55 4.76 -2.82
N ALA A 61 -13.68 5.34 -2.45
CA ALA A 61 -13.85 6.79 -2.40
C ALA A 61 -14.62 7.19 -1.15
N HIS A 62 -14.16 8.26 -0.50
CA HIS A 62 -14.89 8.86 0.61
C HIS A 62 -16.25 9.38 0.12
N PRO A 63 -17.37 9.08 0.82
CA PRO A 63 -18.72 9.29 0.30
C PRO A 63 -19.06 10.76 0.02
N PHE A 64 -18.43 11.71 0.71
CA PHE A 64 -18.73 13.14 0.55
C PHE A 64 -17.79 13.87 -0.41
N THR A 65 -16.54 13.44 -0.51
CA THR A 65 -15.50 14.16 -1.26
C THR A 65 -15.07 13.43 -2.53
N GLY A 66 -15.41 12.14 -2.66
CA GLY A 66 -14.96 11.27 -3.75
C GLY A 66 -13.48 10.89 -3.69
N LYS A 67 -12.77 11.23 -2.61
CA LYS A 67 -11.30 11.12 -2.50
C LYS A 67 -10.88 10.18 -1.37
N LEU A 68 -10.00 9.22 -1.65
CA LEU A 68 -9.48 8.31 -0.62
C LEU A 68 -8.67 9.05 0.44
N SER A 69 -7.89 10.07 0.05
CA SER A 69 -7.11 10.88 0.99
C SER A 69 -7.96 11.59 2.03
N SER A 70 -9.26 11.82 1.78
CA SER A 70 -10.15 12.46 2.75
C SER A 70 -10.38 11.63 4.02
N TYR A 71 -10.19 10.31 3.95
CA TYR A 71 -10.23 9.46 5.15
C TYR A 71 -9.10 9.80 6.14
N LEU A 72 -7.99 10.41 5.71
CA LEU A 72 -6.95 10.91 6.61
C LEU A 72 -7.41 12.08 7.49
N LEU A 73 -8.57 12.68 7.21
CA LEU A 73 -9.15 13.73 8.04
C LEU A 73 -10.12 13.18 9.10
N GLU A 74 -10.44 11.89 9.04
CA GLU A 74 -11.37 11.25 9.96
C GLU A 74 -10.62 10.68 11.17
N GLU A 75 -11.02 11.08 12.39
CA GLU A 75 -10.43 10.58 13.63
C GLU A 75 -10.37 9.04 13.74
N PRO A 76 -11.40 8.26 13.35
CA PRO A 76 -11.33 6.80 13.42
C PRO A 76 -10.20 6.21 12.58
N ILE A 77 -10.01 6.71 11.35
CA ILE A 77 -8.97 6.23 10.44
C ILE A 77 -7.59 6.64 10.96
N LEU A 78 -7.45 7.89 11.40
CA LEU A 78 -6.21 8.37 12.01
C LEU A 78 -5.83 7.53 13.23
N ASN A 79 -6.78 7.24 14.12
CA ASN A 79 -6.57 6.41 15.29
C ASN A 79 -6.15 4.98 14.90
N GLU A 80 -6.79 4.36 13.91
CA GLU A 80 -6.38 3.04 13.42
C GLU A 80 -4.96 3.06 12.83
N ILE A 81 -4.60 4.11 12.09
CA ILE A 81 -3.25 4.27 11.54
C ILE A 81 -2.25 4.47 12.68
N GLU A 82 -2.53 5.32 13.67
CA GLU A 82 -1.65 5.65 14.80
C GLU A 82 -1.42 4.44 15.71
N HIS A 83 -2.47 3.68 16.01
CA HIS A 83 -2.40 2.51 16.89
C HIS A 83 -2.10 1.20 16.13
N MET A 84 -1.76 1.28 14.83
CA MET A 84 -1.33 0.13 14.06
C MET A 84 -0.08 -0.51 14.71
N SER A 85 -0.15 -1.82 14.97
CA SER A 85 0.95 -2.55 15.61
C SER A 85 2.26 -2.40 14.83
N GLU A 86 3.38 -2.35 15.54
CA GLU A 86 4.71 -2.23 14.92
C GLU A 86 4.97 -3.35 13.91
N VAL A 87 4.56 -4.58 14.23
CA VAL A 87 4.69 -5.74 13.34
C VAL A 87 3.94 -5.55 12.03
N GLN A 88 2.74 -4.98 12.08
CA GLN A 88 1.95 -4.70 10.88
C GLN A 88 2.53 -3.53 10.07
N ARG A 89 2.97 -2.45 10.73
CA ARG A 89 3.64 -1.33 10.05
C ARG A 89 4.90 -1.79 9.34
N GLU A 90 5.70 -2.61 10.01
CA GLU A 90 6.95 -3.13 9.47
C GLU A 90 6.67 -4.06 8.28
N LEU A 91 5.67 -4.93 8.37
CA LEU A 91 5.24 -5.74 7.23
C LEU A 91 4.84 -4.86 6.02
N LEU A 92 4.04 -3.82 6.23
CA LEU A 92 3.63 -2.92 5.16
C LEU A 92 4.83 -2.19 4.54
N ARG A 93 5.81 -1.78 5.35
CA ARG A 93 7.06 -1.17 4.89
C ARG A 93 7.92 -2.14 4.08
N MET A 94 8.11 -3.37 4.55
CA MET A 94 8.87 -4.40 3.83
C MET A 94 8.22 -4.72 2.48
N LEU A 95 6.89 -4.85 2.44
CA LEU A 95 6.14 -5.03 1.20
C LEU A 95 6.32 -3.84 0.27
N ALA A 96 6.13 -2.62 0.78
CA ALA A 96 6.32 -1.39 0.01
C ALA A 96 7.73 -1.30 -0.60
N ALA A 97 8.77 -1.58 0.19
CA ALA A 97 10.15 -1.58 -0.28
C ALA A 97 10.40 -2.62 -1.39
N GLY A 98 9.90 -3.85 -1.19
CA GLY A 98 9.99 -4.89 -2.22
C GLY A 98 9.33 -4.46 -3.53
N TYR A 99 8.14 -3.87 -3.46
CA TYR A 99 7.44 -3.41 -4.66
C TYR A 99 8.07 -2.18 -5.30
N VAL A 100 8.65 -1.24 -4.53
CA VAL A 100 9.43 -0.13 -5.10
C VAL A 100 10.58 -0.66 -5.94
N LEU A 101 11.33 -1.65 -5.43
CA LEU A 101 12.38 -2.31 -6.19
C LEU A 101 11.85 -2.96 -7.47
N SER A 102 10.73 -3.69 -7.39
CA SER A 102 10.10 -4.28 -8.58
C SER A 102 9.68 -3.23 -9.61
N VAL A 103 9.11 -2.09 -9.19
CA VAL A 103 8.77 -1.01 -10.12
C VAL A 103 10.02 -0.50 -10.82
N ILE A 104 11.10 -0.29 -10.07
CA ILE A 104 12.35 0.25 -10.63
C ILE A 104 12.98 -0.76 -11.59
N GLU A 105 13.05 -2.04 -11.21
CA GLU A 105 13.57 -3.12 -12.07
C GLU A 105 12.75 -3.24 -13.37
N ASP A 106 11.43 -3.21 -13.28
CA ASP A 106 10.53 -3.31 -14.43
C ASP A 106 10.57 -2.04 -15.30
N TYR A 107 10.79 -0.86 -14.70
CA TYR A 107 10.68 0.41 -15.38
C TYR A 107 12.00 0.83 -16.04
N ASN A 108 12.00 0.91 -17.37
CA ASN A 108 13.08 1.46 -18.19
C ASN A 108 14.49 0.95 -17.78
N GLU A 109 14.59 -0.37 -17.56
CA GLU A 109 15.84 -1.08 -17.24
C GLU A 109 16.47 -0.67 -15.90
N GLY A 110 15.68 -0.62 -14.81
CA GLY A 110 16.23 -0.31 -13.48
C GLY A 110 16.28 1.19 -13.17
N LYS A 111 15.61 2.05 -13.95
CA LYS A 111 15.67 3.50 -13.78
C LYS A 111 14.43 4.03 -13.07
N CYS A 112 14.64 5.06 -12.26
CA CYS A 112 13.54 5.85 -11.73
C CYS A 112 12.69 6.44 -12.85
N ILE A 113 11.39 6.54 -12.60
CA ILE A 113 10.42 7.14 -13.51
C ILE A 113 10.77 8.59 -13.79
N GLU A 114 10.57 9.03 -15.04
CA GLU A 114 10.87 10.40 -15.44
C GLU A 114 10.00 11.41 -14.69
N LYS A 115 10.62 12.54 -14.33
CA LYS A 115 9.97 13.61 -13.60
C LYS A 115 8.69 14.10 -14.28
N GLY A 116 7.62 14.18 -13.51
CA GLY A 116 6.28 14.55 -13.95
C GLY A 116 5.40 13.38 -14.38
N LYS A 117 5.95 12.16 -14.51
CA LYS A 117 5.19 10.95 -14.83
C LYS A 117 4.94 10.04 -13.62
N GLU A 118 5.64 10.27 -12.50
CA GLU A 118 5.65 9.36 -11.36
C GLU A 118 4.25 9.12 -10.82
N LYS A 119 3.43 10.18 -10.68
CA LYS A 119 2.06 10.05 -10.17
C LYS A 119 1.23 9.01 -10.95
N ASP A 120 1.24 9.10 -12.27
CA ASP A 120 0.39 8.27 -13.12
C ASP A 120 0.89 6.83 -13.18
N ILE A 121 2.21 6.66 -13.24
CA ILE A 121 2.83 5.34 -13.35
C ILE A 121 2.81 4.61 -11.99
N LEU A 122 3.23 5.27 -10.91
CA LEU A 122 3.23 4.68 -9.57
C LEU A 122 1.83 4.31 -9.11
N SER A 123 0.82 5.14 -9.39
CA SER A 123 -0.57 4.79 -9.04
C SER A 123 -1.09 3.56 -9.80
N GLU A 124 -0.64 3.32 -11.04
CA GLU A 124 -0.96 2.10 -11.80
C GLU A 124 -0.28 0.86 -11.22
N TYR A 125 1.00 0.94 -10.87
CA TYR A 125 1.70 -0.16 -10.21
C TYR A 125 1.11 -0.47 -8.83
N LEU A 126 0.90 0.55 -8.00
CA LEU A 126 0.24 0.41 -6.70
C LEU A 126 -1.14 -0.24 -6.83
N TYR A 127 -1.96 0.20 -7.78
CA TYR A 127 -3.25 -0.43 -8.06
C TYR A 127 -3.10 -1.93 -8.36
N LYS A 128 -2.19 -2.31 -9.25
CA LYS A 128 -1.96 -3.71 -9.62
C LYS A 128 -1.52 -4.56 -8.44
N PHE A 129 -0.57 -4.08 -7.64
CA PHE A 129 -0.07 -4.80 -6.47
C PHE A 129 -1.14 -4.94 -5.39
N ILE A 130 -1.84 -3.85 -5.08
CA ILE A 130 -2.93 -3.88 -4.12
C ILE A 130 -4.02 -4.83 -4.63
N LYS A 131 -4.39 -4.78 -5.91
CA LYS A 131 -5.38 -5.69 -6.51
C LYS A 131 -4.95 -7.16 -6.47
N SER A 132 -3.68 -7.47 -6.74
CA SER A 132 -3.18 -8.85 -6.69
C SER A 132 -3.21 -9.41 -5.27
N GLU A 133 -2.90 -8.58 -4.27
CA GLU A 133 -2.88 -9.00 -2.86
C GLU A 133 -4.27 -8.99 -2.19
N ILE A 134 -5.16 -8.08 -2.61
CA ILE A 134 -6.53 -7.92 -2.11
C ILE A 134 -7.52 -8.86 -2.80
N ILE A 135 -7.65 -8.70 -4.13
CA ILE A 135 -8.84 -9.16 -4.87
C ILE A 135 -8.70 -10.63 -5.28
N SER A 136 -7.47 -11.15 -5.42
CA SER A 136 -7.26 -12.58 -5.70
C SER A 136 -7.73 -13.49 -4.54
N LYS A 137 -7.89 -12.93 -3.33
CA LYS A 137 -8.21 -13.69 -2.10
C LYS A 137 -9.57 -13.36 -1.48
N GLN A 138 -10.24 -12.27 -1.88
CA GLN A 138 -11.59 -11.94 -1.42
C GLN A 138 -12.57 -11.98 -2.60
N ARG A 139 -13.70 -12.70 -2.43
CA ARG A 139 -14.85 -12.57 -3.35
C ARG A 139 -15.17 -11.08 -3.51
N GLU A 140 -15.37 -10.63 -4.75
CA GLU A 140 -15.52 -9.23 -5.21
C GLU A 140 -16.61 -8.35 -4.52
N GLY A 141 -17.18 -8.77 -3.38
CA GLY A 141 -18.29 -8.09 -2.70
C GLY A 141 -18.01 -7.55 -1.29
N LEU A 142 -16.78 -7.66 -0.76
CA LEU A 142 -16.49 -7.28 0.64
C LEU A 142 -15.99 -5.85 0.84
N PHE A 143 -15.63 -5.12 -0.22
CA PHE A 143 -15.06 -3.79 -0.03
C PHE A 143 -16.08 -2.73 0.36
N TYR A 144 -17.36 -2.86 0.00
CA TYR A 144 -18.41 -1.96 0.51
C TYR A 144 -19.79 -2.63 0.44
N ARG A 145 -20.32 -3.06 1.58
CA ARG A 145 -21.78 -3.11 1.74
C ARG A 145 -22.21 -1.71 2.15
N ARG A 146 -22.82 -0.95 1.23
CA ARG A 146 -23.59 0.27 1.58
C ARG A 146 -24.58 -0.12 2.68
N ILE A 147 -24.42 0.42 3.87
CA ILE A 147 -25.49 0.40 4.88
C ILE A 147 -26.33 1.65 4.55
N TYR A 148 -27.54 1.41 4.03
CA TYR A 148 -28.58 2.44 3.88
C TYR A 148 -29.27 2.69 5.22
#